data_AF-A0A5N5T6X5-F1
#
_entry.id   AF-A0A5N5T6X5-F1
#
_cell.length_a   1.000
_cell.length_b   1.000
_cell.length_c   1.000
_cell.angle_alpha   90.00
_cell.angle_beta   90.00
_cell.angle_gamma   90.00
#
_symmetry.space_group_name_H-M   'P 1'
#
loop_
_entity.id
_entity.type
_entity.pdbx_description
1 polymer ?
#
loop_
_entity_poly.entity_id
_entity_poly.type
_entity_poly.pdbx_seq_one_letter_code
_entity_poly.pdbx_strand_id
1 'polypeptide(L)'
;MQKISPLLIDSLLKIGQMQILRCQVVNRLKVSCQFQSQLLSYAMEAMNSSLLSDIKKHYSDPTKPYPDTDGVLVSELSTYLERCGMTQPLDKIYVTPKSFHHLNVILLVTIISQVNKIHFSKVLGSIKSIKGTEGLDGPPLVIGITTLLRQFHIDQTTKLLSVLAQYISSYTVVGANYSSGKNNELPNEVVTSLALFSEIATKMSIPKDSQSTYLPLYLLREYSG
;
A
#
# COMPACT_ATOMS: atom_id res chain seq x y z
N MET A 1 8.77 -30.91 -6.52
CA MET A 1 8.96 -29.63 -5.81
C MET A 1 7.81 -28.70 -6.21
N GLN A 2 6.89 -28.39 -5.29
CA GLN A 2 5.85 -27.39 -5.56
C GLN A 2 6.55 -26.05 -5.85
N LYS A 3 6.18 -25.39 -6.95
CA LYS A 3 6.70 -24.07 -7.29
C LYS A 3 6.28 -23.13 -6.16
N ILE A 4 7.24 -22.55 -5.43
CA ILE A 4 6.98 -21.65 -4.28
C ILE A 4 6.30 -20.35 -4.74
N SER A 5 6.63 -19.90 -5.96
CA SER A 5 6.11 -18.68 -6.58
C SER A 5 4.56 -18.62 -6.70
N PRO A 6 3.85 -19.61 -7.27
CA PRO A 6 2.39 -19.56 -7.36
C PRO A 6 1.69 -19.59 -6.00
N LEU A 7 2.18 -20.40 -5.04
CA LEU A 7 1.60 -20.45 -3.69
C LEU A 7 1.66 -19.10 -2.98
N LEU A 8 2.79 -18.39 -3.13
CA LEU A 8 2.96 -17.06 -2.57
C LEU A 8 2.01 -16.04 -3.22
N ILE A 9 1.86 -16.09 -4.55
CA ILE A 9 0.93 -15.22 -5.29
C ILE A 9 -0.52 -15.46 -4.88
N ASP A 10 -0.95 -16.71 -4.83
CA ASP A 10 -2.32 -17.04 -4.43
C ASP A 10 -2.61 -16.55 -3.00
N SER A 11 -1.62 -16.63 -2.12
CA SER A 11 -1.72 -16.11 -0.75
C SER A 11 -1.79 -14.58 -0.73
N LEU A 12 -0.94 -13.90 -1.49
CA LEU A 12 -0.95 -12.43 -1.61
C LEU A 12 -2.27 -11.91 -2.18
N LEU A 13 -2.80 -12.55 -3.23
CA LEU A 13 -4.07 -12.20 -3.84
C LEU A 13 -5.23 -12.37 -2.85
N LYS A 14 -5.27 -13.48 -2.11
CA LYS A 14 -6.27 -13.71 -1.06
C LYS A 14 -6.20 -12.64 0.03
N ILE A 15 -5.01 -12.32 0.52
CA ILE A 15 -4.80 -11.26 1.52
C ILE A 15 -5.30 -9.92 0.96
N GLY A 16 -4.94 -9.59 -0.28
CA GLY A 16 -5.37 -8.37 -0.95
C GLY A 16 -6.89 -8.28 -1.08
N GLN A 17 -7.55 -9.35 -1.54
CA GLN A 17 -9.01 -9.44 -1.66
C GLN A 17 -9.70 -9.25 -0.30
N MET A 18 -9.24 -9.96 0.74
CA MET A 18 -9.77 -9.82 2.10
C MET A 18 -9.61 -8.40 2.62
N GLN A 19 -8.47 -7.76 2.35
CA GLN A 19 -8.23 -6.40 2.78
C GLN A 19 -9.10 -5.38 2.04
N ILE A 20 -9.30 -5.55 0.72
CA ILE A 20 -10.24 -4.73 -0.05
C ILE A 20 -11.64 -4.84 0.54
N LEU A 21 -12.10 -6.07 0.79
CA LEU A 21 -13.41 -6.31 1.42
C LEU A 21 -13.50 -5.62 2.79
N ARG A 22 -12.45 -5.70 3.61
CA ARG A 22 -12.40 -5.00 4.90
C ARG A 22 -12.53 -3.49 4.75
N CYS A 23 -11.83 -2.88 3.79
CA CYS A 23 -11.98 -1.45 3.49
C CYS A 23 -13.41 -1.10 3.06
N GLN A 24 -14.05 -1.94 2.24
CA GLN A 24 -15.44 -1.73 1.81
C GLN A 24 -16.41 -1.83 2.99
N VAL A 25 -16.24 -2.82 3.87
CA VAL A 25 -17.04 -2.98 5.09
C VAL A 25 -16.91 -1.76 5.99
N VAL A 26 -15.68 -1.30 6.25
CA VAL A 26 -15.43 -0.11 7.08
C VAL A 26 -16.06 1.15 6.46
N ASN A 27 -15.93 1.34 5.14
CA ASN A 27 -16.57 2.46 4.45
C ASN A 27 -18.09 2.40 4.57
N ARG A 28 -18.71 1.21 4.42
CA ARG A 28 -20.15 1.03 4.59
C ARG A 28 -20.59 1.30 6.02
N LEU A 29 -19.82 0.84 7.00
CA LEU A 29 -20.09 1.07 8.42
C LEU A 29 -20.04 2.57 8.77
N LYS A 30 -19.02 3.28 8.28
CA LYS A 30 -18.89 4.73 8.44
C LYS A 30 -20.08 5.48 7.86
N VAL A 31 -20.42 5.17 6.61
CA VAL A 31 -21.57 5.77 5.92
C VAL A 31 -22.86 5.49 6.70
N SER A 32 -23.09 4.24 7.11
CA SER A 32 -24.26 3.87 7.90
C SER A 32 -24.34 4.63 9.22
N CYS A 33 -23.21 4.79 9.93
CA CYS A 33 -23.13 5.54 11.18
C CYS A 33 -23.46 7.02 10.95
N GLN A 34 -22.91 7.64 9.91
CA GLN A 34 -23.18 9.05 9.57
C GLN A 34 -24.65 9.32 9.23
N PHE A 35 -25.33 8.38 8.55
CA PHE A 35 -26.72 8.54 8.16
C PHE A 35 -27.72 8.15 9.26
N GLN A 36 -27.48 7.05 9.97
CA GLN A 36 -28.43 6.51 10.95
C GLN A 36 -28.21 7.06 12.36
N SER A 37 -26.99 7.48 12.69
CA SER A 37 -26.62 7.96 14.02
C SER A 37 -25.64 9.13 13.94
N GLN A 38 -26.10 10.22 13.33
CA GLN A 38 -25.29 11.39 13.04
C GLN A 38 -24.67 12.02 14.30
N LEU A 39 -25.44 12.11 15.40
CA LEU A 39 -24.94 12.63 16.68
C LEU A 39 -23.80 11.77 17.26
N LEU A 40 -23.93 10.44 17.17
CA LEU A 40 -22.87 9.53 17.61
C LEU A 40 -21.61 9.70 16.77
N SER A 41 -21.75 9.81 15.44
CA SER A 41 -20.63 10.05 14.55
C SER A 41 -19.87 11.32 14.93
N TYR A 42 -20.58 12.43 15.13
CA TYR A 42 -19.92 13.69 15.51
C TYR A 42 -19.33 13.64 16.93
N ALA A 43 -20.00 13.00 17.88
CA ALA A 43 -19.48 12.83 19.22
C ALA A 43 -18.16 12.02 19.22
N MET A 44 -18.09 10.94 18.44
CA MET A 44 -16.89 10.12 18.30
C MET A 44 -15.76 10.87 17.60
N GLU A 45 -16.04 11.61 16.52
CA GLU A 45 -15.04 12.45 15.84
C GLU A 45 -14.50 13.56 16.76
N ALA A 46 -15.38 14.22 17.51
CA ALA A 46 -15.01 15.26 18.47
C ALA A 46 -14.17 14.70 19.62
N MET A 47 -14.56 13.56 20.19
CA MET A 47 -13.83 12.91 21.27
C MET A 47 -12.44 12.45 20.82
N ASN A 48 -12.33 11.81 19.65
CA ASN A 48 -11.05 11.41 19.09
C ASN A 48 -10.14 12.61 18.81
N SER A 49 -10.68 13.68 18.24
CA SER A 49 -9.91 14.90 17.95
C SER A 49 -9.45 15.61 19.22
N SER A 50 -10.30 15.66 20.25
CA SER A 50 -9.96 16.23 21.56
C SER A 50 -8.84 15.43 22.23
N LEU A 51 -8.97 14.10 22.29
CA LEU A 51 -7.98 13.23 22.90
C LEU A 51 -6.62 13.35 22.21
N LEU A 52 -6.59 13.31 20.87
CA LEU A 52 -5.37 13.51 20.10
C LEU A 52 -4.75 14.91 20.31
N SER A 53 -5.58 15.94 20.49
CA SER A 53 -5.12 17.30 20.81
C SER A 53 -4.45 17.35 22.18
N ASP A 54 -5.03 16.72 23.19
CA ASP A 54 -4.47 16.70 24.53
C ASP A 54 -3.20 15.87 24.63
N ILE A 55 -3.13 14.73 23.92
CA ILE A 55 -1.89 13.96 23.75
C ILE A 55 -0.79 14.82 23.11
N LYS A 56 -1.11 15.55 22.02
CA LYS A 56 -0.13 16.45 21.36
C LYS A 56 0.36 17.57 22.29
N LYS A 57 -0.55 18.16 23.09
CA LYS A 57 -0.20 19.20 24.07
C LYS A 57 0.75 18.66 25.13
N HIS A 58 0.54 17.44 25.63
CA HIS A 58 1.44 16.79 26.58
C HIS A 58 2.83 16.56 25.98
N TYR A 59 2.91 16.05 24.74
CA TYR A 59 4.20 15.85 24.07
C TYR A 59 4.95 17.17 23.75
N SER A 60 4.21 18.26 23.55
CA SER A 60 4.82 19.60 23.34
C SER A 60 5.23 20.26 24.66
N ASP A 61 4.51 20.01 25.74
CA ASP A 61 4.73 20.59 27.06
C ASP A 61 4.51 19.51 28.13
N PRO A 62 5.60 18.89 28.64
CA PRO A 62 5.52 17.80 29.62
C PRO A 62 4.90 18.19 30.97
N THR A 63 4.64 19.49 31.21
CA THR A 63 3.96 19.95 32.43
C THR A 63 2.46 19.64 32.43
N LYS A 64 1.87 19.38 31.26
CA LYS A 64 0.44 19.04 31.14
C LYS A 64 0.22 17.57 31.43
N PRO A 65 -0.93 17.18 32.01
CA PRO A 65 -1.21 15.76 32.28
C PRO A 65 -1.42 14.98 30.98
N TYR A 66 -0.96 13.73 30.96
CA TYR A 66 -1.32 12.79 29.89
C TYR A 66 -2.77 12.34 30.10
N PRO A 67 -3.64 12.40 29.07
CA PRO A 67 -5.08 12.16 29.25
C PRO A 67 -5.46 10.69 29.52
N ASP A 68 -4.55 9.74 29.34
CA ASP A 68 -4.82 8.30 29.53
C ASP A 68 -3.74 7.62 30.39
N THR A 69 -3.80 7.82 31.70
CA THR A 69 -2.80 7.27 32.64
C THR A 69 -2.81 5.75 32.69
N ASP A 70 -3.97 5.14 32.46
CA ASP A 70 -4.20 3.71 32.67
C ASP A 70 -4.31 2.93 31.34
N GLY A 71 -4.29 3.61 30.19
CA GLY A 71 -4.43 3.01 28.85
C GLY A 71 -5.86 2.59 28.49
N VAL A 72 -6.80 2.71 29.43
CA VAL A 72 -8.17 2.22 29.29
C VAL A 72 -8.94 3.09 28.30
N LEU A 73 -8.82 4.41 28.41
CA LEU A 73 -9.62 5.35 27.61
C LEU A 73 -9.29 5.23 26.11
N VAL A 74 -8.00 5.16 25.75
CA VAL A 74 -7.58 4.99 24.35
C VAL A 74 -8.05 3.65 23.81
N SER A 75 -7.98 2.57 24.61
CA SER A 75 -8.37 1.23 24.18
C SER A 75 -9.88 1.10 23.91
N GLU A 76 -10.71 1.66 24.80
CA GLU A 76 -12.17 1.65 24.65
C GLU A 76 -12.61 2.53 23.49
N LEU A 77 -12.11 3.77 23.43
CA LEU A 77 -12.43 4.69 22.33
C LEU A 77 -12.03 4.11 20.98
N SER A 78 -10.86 3.47 20.87
CA SER A 78 -10.43 2.78 19.64
C SER A 78 -11.42 1.69 19.23
N THR A 79 -11.95 0.94 20.19
CA THR A 79 -12.97 -0.09 19.93
C THR A 79 -14.28 0.52 19.42
N TYR A 80 -14.71 1.64 19.99
CA TYR A 80 -15.90 2.36 19.49
C TYR A 80 -15.68 2.95 18.10
N LEU A 81 -14.53 3.57 17.84
CA LEU A 81 -14.17 4.09 16.52
C LEU A 81 -14.13 2.97 15.47
N GLU A 82 -13.62 1.79 15.80
CA GLU A 82 -13.68 0.59 14.94
C GLU A 82 -15.13 0.21 14.60
N ARG A 83 -16.02 0.21 15.58
CA ARG A 83 -17.46 -0.09 15.38
C ARG A 83 -18.21 1.00 14.61
N CYS A 84 -17.75 2.23 14.64
CA CYS A 84 -18.29 3.32 13.82
C CYS A 84 -17.69 3.37 12.41
N GLY A 85 -16.74 2.48 12.08
CA GLY A 85 -16.05 2.50 10.78
C GLY A 85 -15.06 3.66 10.63
N MET A 86 -14.64 4.29 11.73
CA MET A 86 -13.70 5.40 11.76
C MET A 86 -12.25 4.90 11.92
N THR A 87 -11.86 3.95 11.08
CA THR A 87 -10.51 3.37 11.11
C THR A 87 -9.93 3.20 9.72
N GLN A 88 -8.61 3.03 9.66
CA GLN A 88 -7.86 2.81 8.42
C GLN A 88 -7.35 1.37 8.39
N PRO A 89 -8.06 0.45 7.71
CA PRO A 89 -7.68 -0.97 7.74
C PRO A 89 -6.29 -1.24 7.18
N LEU A 90 -5.87 -0.48 6.16
CA LEU A 90 -4.57 -0.66 5.49
C LEU A 90 -3.38 -0.36 6.41
N ASP A 91 -3.58 0.47 7.43
CA ASP A 91 -2.52 0.87 8.37
C ASP A 91 -2.44 -0.05 9.60
N LYS A 92 -3.38 -1.00 9.72
CA LYS A 92 -3.42 -1.92 10.86
C LYS A 92 -2.34 -3.00 10.75
N ILE A 93 -1.54 -3.12 11.80
CA ILE A 93 -0.60 -4.22 12.00
C ILE A 93 -1.38 -5.38 12.62
N TYR A 94 -1.43 -6.51 11.92
CA TYR A 94 -2.14 -7.72 12.34
C TYR A 94 -1.21 -8.72 13.03
N VAL A 95 0.00 -8.84 12.52
CA VAL A 95 1.00 -9.79 13.00
C VAL A 95 2.34 -9.07 13.00
N THR A 96 3.11 -9.23 14.08
CA THR A 96 4.50 -8.76 14.14
C THR A 96 5.43 -9.96 13.96
N PRO A 97 5.78 -10.32 12.72
CA PRO A 97 6.69 -11.42 12.44
C PRO A 97 8.11 -11.09 12.91
N LYS A 98 8.93 -12.12 13.09
CA LYS A 98 10.38 -11.97 13.25
C LYS A 98 10.97 -11.34 11.98
N SER A 99 12.05 -10.57 12.14
CA SER A 99 12.76 -9.96 11.02
C SER A 99 13.12 -11.01 9.96
N PHE A 100 12.72 -10.76 8.72
CA PHE A 100 13.03 -11.62 7.58
C PHE A 100 13.86 -10.84 6.57
N HIS A 101 15.17 -11.09 6.57
CA HIS A 101 16.15 -10.26 5.86
C HIS A 101 16.02 -10.28 4.32
N HIS A 102 15.49 -11.36 3.74
CA HIS A 102 15.41 -11.56 2.29
C HIS A 102 14.00 -11.36 1.71
N LEU A 103 13.08 -10.78 2.48
CA LEU A 103 11.69 -10.55 2.06
C LEU A 103 11.61 -9.74 0.76
N ASN A 104 12.38 -8.65 0.70
CA ASN A 104 12.45 -7.74 -0.44
C ASN A 104 12.84 -8.44 -1.74
N VAL A 105 13.82 -9.33 -1.72
CA VAL A 105 14.28 -10.06 -2.92
C VAL A 105 13.23 -11.07 -3.36
N ILE A 106 12.63 -11.80 -2.41
CA ILE A 106 11.56 -12.76 -2.72
C ILE A 106 10.35 -12.04 -3.33
N LEU A 107 9.95 -10.90 -2.77
CA LEU A 107 8.87 -10.08 -3.32
C LEU A 107 9.21 -9.51 -4.68
N LEU A 108 10.45 -9.06 -4.92
CA LEU A 108 10.89 -8.61 -6.23
C LEU A 108 10.78 -9.72 -7.29
N VAL A 109 11.37 -10.90 -7.03
CA VAL A 109 11.32 -12.04 -7.96
C VAL A 109 9.87 -12.43 -8.24
N THR A 110 9.03 -12.37 -7.21
CA THR A 110 7.59 -12.61 -7.32
C THR A 110 6.92 -11.57 -8.22
N ILE A 111 7.19 -10.28 -8.04
CA ILE A 111 6.69 -9.21 -8.90
C ILE A 111 7.13 -9.42 -10.34
N ILE A 112 8.44 -9.61 -10.59
CA ILE A 112 9.00 -9.80 -11.95
C ILE A 112 8.33 -11.01 -12.64
N SER A 113 8.09 -12.10 -11.91
CA SER A 113 7.42 -13.28 -12.46
C SER A 113 5.97 -13.03 -12.91
N GLN A 114 5.33 -11.99 -12.36
CA GLN A 114 3.97 -11.59 -12.72
C GLN A 114 3.92 -10.45 -13.74
N VAL A 115 4.95 -9.59 -13.85
CA VAL A 115 4.97 -8.43 -14.77
C VAL A 115 4.59 -8.82 -16.20
N ASN A 116 5.02 -9.98 -16.69
CA ASN A 116 4.70 -10.45 -18.04
C ASN A 116 3.24 -10.92 -18.22
N LYS A 117 2.48 -11.01 -17.14
CA LYS A 117 1.08 -11.46 -17.12
C LYS A 117 0.09 -10.34 -16.83
N ILE A 118 0.59 -9.20 -16.34
CA ILE A 118 -0.20 -8.00 -16.06
C ILE A 118 0.14 -6.88 -17.03
N HIS A 119 -0.85 -6.05 -17.33
CA HIS A 119 -0.72 -4.90 -18.19
C HIS A 119 -1.37 -3.69 -17.53
N PHE A 120 -0.69 -2.56 -17.53
CA PHE A 120 -1.25 -1.31 -17.05
C PHE A 120 -2.22 -0.72 -18.09
N SER A 121 -3.50 -0.60 -17.75
CA SER A 121 -4.49 0.00 -18.64
C SER A 121 -4.67 1.47 -18.31
N LYS A 122 -4.16 2.37 -19.16
CA LYS A 122 -4.33 3.84 -19.01
C LYS A 122 -5.79 4.26 -18.92
N VAL A 123 -6.69 3.57 -19.64
CA VAL A 123 -8.13 3.85 -19.65
C VAL A 123 -8.78 3.64 -18.28
N LEU A 124 -8.34 2.62 -17.52
CA LEU A 124 -8.85 2.37 -16.17
C LEU A 124 -8.01 3.00 -15.06
N GLY A 125 -6.82 3.51 -15.39
CA GLY A 125 -5.83 3.93 -14.39
C GLY A 125 -5.47 2.79 -13.41
N SER A 126 -5.54 1.53 -13.86
CA SER A 126 -5.34 0.35 -13.02
C SER A 126 -4.66 -0.77 -13.80
N ILE A 127 -3.92 -1.59 -13.05
CA ILE A 127 -3.27 -2.80 -13.55
C ILE A 127 -4.32 -3.90 -13.74
N LYS A 128 -4.27 -4.60 -14.88
CA LYS A 128 -5.17 -5.71 -15.24
C LYS A 128 -4.38 -6.94 -15.68
N SER A 129 -4.98 -8.12 -15.58
CA SER A 129 -4.45 -9.32 -16.24
C SER A 129 -4.50 -9.16 -17.77
N ILE A 130 -3.47 -9.65 -18.46
CA ILE A 130 -3.44 -9.76 -19.93
C ILE A 130 -4.46 -10.81 -20.43
N LYS A 131 -4.61 -11.90 -19.67
CA LYS A 131 -5.60 -12.94 -19.96
C LYS A 131 -6.69 -12.93 -18.89
N GLY A 132 -7.93 -12.66 -19.30
CA GLY A 132 -9.08 -12.60 -18.39
C GLY A 132 -9.36 -13.89 -17.61
N THR A 133 -8.76 -15.01 -18.01
CA THR A 133 -8.93 -16.33 -17.37
C THR A 133 -7.91 -16.65 -16.27
N GLU A 134 -6.83 -15.88 -16.11
CA GLU A 134 -5.76 -16.21 -15.15
C GLU A 134 -6.01 -15.69 -13.72
N GLY A 135 -7.13 -15.00 -13.45
CA GLY A 135 -7.53 -14.57 -12.10
C GLY A 135 -6.58 -13.57 -11.42
N LEU A 136 -5.61 -13.03 -12.15
CA LEU A 136 -4.58 -12.13 -11.65
C LEU A 136 -5.04 -10.67 -11.72
N ASP A 137 -5.76 -10.22 -10.70
CA ASP A 137 -6.14 -8.80 -10.59
C ASP A 137 -5.00 -7.96 -9.99
N GLY A 138 -4.74 -6.81 -10.59
CA GLY A 138 -3.74 -5.85 -10.15
C GLY A 138 -4.00 -5.26 -8.75
N PRO A 139 -5.21 -4.73 -8.47
CA PRO A 139 -5.48 -4.09 -7.18
C PRO A 139 -5.33 -5.02 -5.95
N PRO A 140 -5.83 -6.28 -5.96
CA PRO A 140 -5.55 -7.24 -4.90
C PRO A 140 -4.07 -7.55 -4.76
N LEU A 141 -3.31 -7.66 -5.85
CA LEU A 141 -1.87 -7.92 -5.77
C LEU A 141 -1.13 -6.78 -5.06
N VAL A 142 -1.40 -5.53 -5.45
CA VAL A 142 -0.79 -4.34 -4.84
C VAL A 142 -1.14 -4.23 -3.37
N ILE A 143 -2.42 -4.42 -3.02
CA ILE A 143 -2.88 -4.34 -1.63
C ILE A 143 -2.32 -5.51 -0.82
N GLY A 144 -2.21 -6.71 -1.39
CA GLY A 144 -1.57 -7.88 -0.75
C GLY A 144 -0.10 -7.64 -0.43
N ILE A 145 0.66 -7.09 -1.37
CA ILE A 145 2.07 -6.73 -1.15
C ILE A 145 2.18 -5.63 -0.09
N THR A 146 1.38 -4.58 -0.19
CA THR A 146 1.37 -3.46 0.76
C THR A 146 1.04 -3.94 2.18
N THR A 147 -0.01 -4.75 2.33
CA THR A 147 -0.44 -5.30 3.62
C THR A 147 0.59 -6.21 4.24
N LEU A 148 1.27 -7.03 3.44
CA LEU A 148 2.38 -7.85 3.92
C LEU A 148 3.54 -6.98 4.40
N LEU A 149 3.95 -5.98 3.61
CA LEU A 149 5.03 -5.05 3.99
C LEU A 149 4.71 -4.27 5.26
N ARG A 150 3.45 -3.88 5.47
CA ARG A 150 2.99 -3.18 6.67
C ARG A 150 3.20 -4.01 7.95
N GLN A 151 3.29 -5.34 7.85
CA GLN A 151 3.58 -6.20 9.01
C GLN A 151 5.05 -6.14 9.43
N PHE A 152 5.94 -5.71 8.54
CA PHE A 152 7.37 -5.59 8.82
C PHE A 152 7.76 -4.14 9.11
N HIS A 153 8.98 -3.97 9.64
CA HIS A 153 9.57 -2.63 9.80
C HIS A 153 9.67 -1.90 8.45
N ILE A 154 9.53 -0.57 8.48
CA ILE A 154 9.52 0.30 7.28
C ILE A 154 10.75 0.11 6.38
N ASP A 155 11.88 -0.32 6.96
CA ASP A 155 13.10 -0.64 6.22
C ASP A 155 12.90 -1.69 5.12
N GLN A 156 11.97 -2.64 5.31
CA GLN A 156 11.70 -3.65 4.27
C GLN A 156 10.99 -3.03 3.07
N THR A 157 10.11 -2.06 3.30
CA THR A 157 9.45 -1.29 2.24
C THR A 157 10.45 -0.46 1.47
N THR A 158 11.33 0.28 2.16
CA THR A 158 12.36 1.10 1.49
C THR A 158 13.31 0.24 0.67
N LYS A 159 13.76 -0.90 1.21
CA LYS A 159 14.58 -1.89 0.48
C LYS A 159 13.88 -2.53 -0.71
N LEU A 160 12.58 -2.81 -0.62
CA LEU A 160 11.82 -3.33 -1.77
C LEU A 160 11.73 -2.26 -2.86
N LEU A 161 11.38 -1.03 -2.50
CA LEU A 161 11.26 0.08 -3.44
C LEU A 161 12.59 0.41 -4.12
N SER A 162 13.71 0.39 -3.38
CA SER A 162 15.03 0.63 -3.97
C SER A 162 15.40 -0.44 -4.99
N VAL A 163 15.16 -1.72 -4.67
CA VAL A 163 15.50 -2.82 -5.59
C VAL A 163 14.54 -2.85 -6.80
N LEU A 164 13.26 -2.51 -6.61
CA LEU A 164 12.30 -2.38 -7.71
C LEU A 164 12.68 -1.20 -8.64
N ALA A 165 13.09 -0.07 -8.08
CA ALA A 165 13.57 1.08 -8.85
C ALA A 165 14.87 0.78 -9.62
N GLN A 166 15.79 0.01 -9.03
CA GLN A 166 16.98 -0.49 -9.71
C GLN A 166 16.63 -1.42 -10.88
N TYR A 167 15.66 -2.32 -10.68
CA TYR A 167 15.16 -3.19 -11.75
C TYR A 167 14.58 -2.39 -12.91
N ILE A 168 13.70 -1.42 -12.63
CA ILE A 168 13.10 -0.54 -13.62
C ILE A 168 14.20 0.24 -14.38
N SER A 169 15.14 0.84 -13.66
CA SER A 169 16.22 1.64 -14.25
C SER A 169 17.17 0.80 -15.10
N SER A 170 17.46 -0.44 -14.69
CA SER A 170 18.28 -1.35 -15.48
C SER A 170 17.56 -1.75 -16.77
N TYR A 171 16.26 -2.03 -16.69
CA TYR A 171 15.47 -2.44 -17.84
C TYR A 171 15.28 -1.29 -18.85
N THR A 172 15.13 -0.05 -18.39
CA THR A 172 15.05 1.13 -19.28
C THR A 172 16.37 1.39 -20.01
N VAL A 173 17.51 1.28 -19.32
CA VAL A 173 18.84 1.44 -19.96
C VAL A 173 19.11 0.34 -20.98
N VAL A 174 18.79 -0.91 -20.64
CA VAL A 174 18.91 -2.03 -21.58
C VAL A 174 17.97 -1.81 -22.78
N GLY A 175 16.71 -1.46 -22.54
CA GLY A 175 15.73 -1.16 -23.59
C GLY A 175 16.19 -0.04 -24.53
N ALA A 176 16.71 1.06 -24.00
CA ALA A 176 17.25 2.19 -24.77
C ALA A 176 18.45 1.80 -25.64
N ASN A 177 19.31 0.89 -25.18
CA ASN A 177 20.44 0.38 -25.97
C ASN A 177 19.99 -0.51 -27.14
N TYR A 178 18.84 -1.20 -27.01
CA TYR A 178 18.27 -2.03 -28.08
C TYR A 178 17.39 -1.24 -29.07
N SER A 179 16.76 -0.14 -28.64
CA SER A 179 15.85 0.68 -29.46
C SER A 179 16.52 1.85 -30.17
N SER A 180 17.62 1.59 -30.90
CA SER A 180 18.23 2.56 -31.84
C SER A 180 17.34 2.90 -33.06
N GLY A 181 16.03 2.59 -33.03
CA GLY A 181 15.09 2.71 -34.14
C GLY A 181 13.74 3.31 -33.74
N LYS A 182 13.61 4.63 -33.94
CA LYS A 182 12.41 5.46 -34.22
C LYS A 182 11.12 5.38 -33.40
N ASN A 183 10.89 4.46 -32.47
CA ASN A 183 9.73 4.52 -31.57
C ASN A 183 10.19 4.66 -30.12
N ASN A 184 10.06 5.87 -29.58
CA ASN A 184 10.50 6.28 -28.24
C ASN A 184 9.50 5.86 -27.13
N GLU A 185 8.74 4.78 -27.34
CA GLU A 185 7.75 4.29 -26.37
C GLU A 185 8.40 3.28 -25.42
N LEU A 186 8.23 3.49 -24.11
CA LEU A 186 8.71 2.56 -23.10
C LEU A 186 8.07 1.17 -23.27
N PRO A 187 8.83 0.07 -23.06
CA PRO A 187 8.26 -1.27 -23.01
C PRO A 187 7.13 -1.37 -21.97
N ASN A 188 6.09 -2.13 -22.29
CA ASN A 188 4.91 -2.27 -21.42
C ASN A 188 5.26 -2.86 -20.04
N GLU A 189 6.31 -3.68 -19.95
CA GLU A 189 6.82 -4.22 -18.68
C GLU A 189 7.34 -3.11 -17.75
N VAL A 190 7.99 -2.09 -18.33
CA VAL A 190 8.49 -0.91 -17.61
C VAL A 190 7.32 -0.11 -17.07
N VAL A 191 6.35 0.20 -17.95
CA VAL A 191 5.15 0.99 -17.57
C VAL A 191 4.37 0.28 -16.47
N THR A 192 4.21 -1.04 -16.56
CA THR A 192 3.48 -1.82 -15.55
C THR A 192 4.26 -1.91 -14.23
N SER A 193 5.58 -2.04 -14.27
CA SER A 193 6.43 -2.02 -13.08
C SER A 193 6.46 -0.64 -12.40
N LEU A 194 6.45 0.43 -13.18
CA LEU A 194 6.31 1.81 -12.70
C LEU A 194 4.97 2.04 -12.02
N ALA A 195 3.89 1.54 -12.61
CA ALA A 195 2.56 1.60 -12.01
C ALA A 195 2.51 0.88 -10.67
N LEU A 196 3.06 -0.34 -10.59
CA LEU A 196 3.17 -1.09 -9.32
C LEU A 196 3.98 -0.33 -8.27
N PHE A 197 5.13 0.23 -8.64
CA PHE A 197 5.97 1.03 -7.73
C PHE A 197 5.18 2.23 -7.16
N SER A 198 4.53 2.99 -8.04
CA SER A 198 3.77 4.19 -7.70
C SER A 198 2.57 3.86 -6.80
N GLU A 199 1.82 2.81 -7.14
CA GLU A 199 0.67 2.39 -6.34
C GLU A 199 1.11 1.90 -4.94
N ILE A 200 2.16 1.07 -4.85
CA ILE A 200 2.69 0.59 -3.55
C ILE A 200 3.18 1.78 -2.72
N ALA A 201 3.95 2.70 -3.30
CA ALA A 201 4.46 3.88 -2.60
C ALA A 201 3.32 4.78 -2.09
N THR A 202 2.28 4.97 -2.91
CA THR A 202 1.09 5.74 -2.53
C THR A 202 0.32 5.06 -1.39
N LYS A 203 0.12 3.74 -1.43
CA LYS A 203 -0.59 3.00 -0.36
C LYS A 203 0.22 2.90 0.93
N MET A 204 1.55 2.98 0.84
CA MET A 204 2.44 3.06 2.00
C MET A 204 2.58 4.49 2.56
N SER A 205 1.88 5.47 2.01
CA SER A 205 1.95 6.89 2.40
C SER A 205 3.35 7.49 2.26
N ILE A 206 4.13 7.04 1.27
CA ILE A 206 5.47 7.56 0.99
C ILE A 206 5.33 8.82 0.11
N PRO A 207 5.85 9.98 0.55
CA PRO A 207 5.77 11.23 -0.21
C PRO A 207 6.36 11.10 -1.60
N LYS A 208 5.76 11.78 -2.59
CA LYS A 208 6.29 11.81 -3.97
C LYS A 208 7.71 12.35 -4.05
N ASP A 209 8.06 13.29 -3.16
CA ASP A 209 9.40 13.84 -3.07
C ASP A 209 10.43 12.76 -2.73
N SER A 210 10.11 11.86 -1.79
CA SER A 210 10.96 10.72 -1.45
C SER A 210 11.04 9.67 -2.56
N GLN A 211 10.04 9.58 -3.44
CA GLN A 211 10.08 8.68 -4.59
C GLN A 211 11.11 9.12 -5.63
N SER A 212 11.34 10.43 -5.76
CA SER A 212 12.36 10.99 -6.67
C SER A 212 13.79 10.60 -6.30
N THR A 213 14.03 10.21 -5.04
CA THR A 213 15.33 9.67 -4.58
C THR A 213 15.62 8.30 -5.17
N TYR A 214 14.58 7.50 -5.43
CA TYR A 214 14.74 6.14 -5.96
C TYR A 214 14.66 6.09 -7.48
N LEU A 215 13.82 6.94 -8.08
CA LEU A 215 13.51 6.89 -9.51
C LEU A 215 13.63 8.29 -10.15
N PRO A 216 14.29 8.42 -11.32
CA PRO A 216 14.35 9.69 -12.04
C PRO A 216 12.97 10.28 -12.36
N LEU A 217 12.86 11.61 -12.26
CA LEU A 217 11.60 12.35 -12.43
C LEU A 217 10.93 12.15 -13.81
N TYR A 218 11.69 11.85 -14.86
CA TYR A 218 11.13 11.63 -16.19
C TYR A 218 10.26 10.36 -16.24
N LEU A 219 10.68 9.28 -15.57
CA LEU A 219 9.93 8.02 -15.49
C LEU A 219 8.67 8.14 -14.62
N LEU A 220 8.73 8.96 -13.56
CA LEU A 220 7.57 9.23 -12.72
C LEU A 220 6.49 10.03 -13.46
N ARG A 221 6.88 10.89 -14.42
CA ARG A 221 5.97 11.73 -15.18
C ARG A 221 5.18 10.94 -16.24
N GLU A 222 5.78 9.92 -16.86
CA GLU A 222 5.08 9.07 -17.84
C GLU A 222 3.90 8.29 -17.26
N TYR A 223 3.90 8.03 -15.95
CA TYR A 223 2.78 7.43 -15.25
C TYR A 223 1.61 8.41 -15.00
N SER A 224 1.88 9.72 -14.96
CA SER A 224 0.89 10.76 -14.65
C SER A 224 0.16 11.34 -15.86
N GLY A 225 0.42 10.82 -17.06
CA GLY A 225 -0.16 11.28 -18.34
C GLY A 225 -1.17 10.31 -18.96
#